data_AF-A0A1S3IBZ0-F1
#
_entry.id   AF-A0A1S3IBZ0-F1
#
_cell.length_a   1.000
_cell.length_b   1.000
_cell.length_c   1.000
_cell.angle_alpha   90.00
_cell.angle_beta   90.00
_cell.angle_gamma   90.00
#
_symmetry.space_group_name_H-M   'P 1'
#
loop_
_entity.id
_entity.type
_entity.pdbx_description
1 polymer ?
#
loop_
_entity_poly.entity_id
_entity_poly.type
_entity_poly.pdbx_seq_one_letter_code
_entity_poly.pdbx_strand_id
1 'polypeptide(L)'
;MGKHIIVVHGYLLSGTGSNIYSCNLAMQWKKQGHAITVFCQDPQAGTYDWVDEFFTSEASWPKDPPAPGKVRVLVPDIAGLLPVYVYDEYEGYTVKTIPNCTDEEIERHISMTSKAIRKAVDMWGCDKEESVENSM
;
A
#
# COMPACT_ATOMS: atom_id res chain seq x y z
N MET A 1 -12.89 -10.14 16.68
CA MET A 1 -13.40 -9.15 15.70
C MET A 1 -12.25 -8.78 14.79
N GLY A 2 -12.41 -8.89 13.46
CA GLY A 2 -11.36 -8.52 12.51
C GLY A 2 -11.09 -7.01 12.55
N LYS A 3 -9.84 -6.62 12.36
CA LYS A 3 -9.40 -5.22 12.24
C LYS A 3 -9.03 -4.91 10.79
N HIS A 4 -9.15 -3.64 10.38
CA HIS A 4 -8.51 -3.15 9.17
C HIS A 4 -7.07 -2.78 9.47
N ILE A 5 -6.13 -3.35 8.72
CA ILE A 5 -4.69 -3.14 8.90
C ILE A 5 -4.12 -2.59 7.60
N ILE A 6 -3.45 -1.45 7.69
CA ILE A 6 -2.74 -0.83 6.57
C ILE A 6 -1.25 -1.17 6.70
N VAL A 7 -0.70 -1.82 5.67
CA VAL A 7 0.71 -2.15 5.54
C VAL A 7 1.32 -1.22 4.49
N VAL A 8 2.37 -0.48 4.87
CA VAL A 8 3.10 0.38 3.95
C VAL A 8 4.41 -0.30 3.60
N HIS A 9 4.53 -0.73 2.35
CA HIS A 9 5.75 -1.32 1.80
C HIS A 9 6.20 -0.47 0.62
N GLY A 10 7.30 0.28 0.73
CA GLY A 10 7.69 1.28 -0.28
C GLY A 10 8.23 0.71 -1.60
N TYR A 11 8.04 -0.58 -1.88
CA TYR A 11 8.75 -1.28 -2.95
C TYR A 11 7.90 -2.33 -3.67
N LEU A 12 8.52 -3.09 -4.57
CA LEU A 12 7.89 -4.22 -5.24
C LEU A 12 7.61 -5.37 -4.25
N LEU A 13 6.68 -6.26 -4.61
CA LEU A 13 6.27 -7.39 -3.77
C LEU A 13 6.94 -8.72 -4.16
N SER A 14 7.57 -8.78 -5.34
CA SER A 14 8.43 -9.90 -5.77
C SER A 14 9.84 -9.83 -5.14
N GLY A 15 10.63 -10.89 -5.32
CA GLY A 15 12.05 -10.88 -4.95
C GLY A 15 12.31 -11.52 -3.59
N THR A 16 13.02 -10.84 -2.69
CA THR A 16 13.47 -11.43 -1.41
C THR A 16 13.30 -10.46 -0.24
N GLY A 17 13.61 -10.92 0.97
CA GLY A 17 13.69 -10.07 2.16
C GLY A 17 12.34 -9.48 2.55
N SER A 18 12.30 -8.15 2.72
CA SER A 18 11.11 -7.40 3.13
C SER A 18 9.94 -7.57 2.16
N ASN A 19 10.19 -7.80 0.87
CA ASN A 19 9.13 -7.99 -0.13
C ASN A 19 8.29 -9.24 0.19
N ILE A 20 8.96 -10.39 0.34
CA ILE A 20 8.30 -11.65 0.74
C ILE A 20 7.70 -11.54 2.15
N TYR A 21 8.40 -10.88 3.08
CA TYR A 21 7.91 -10.71 4.44
C TYR A 21 6.57 -9.97 4.48
N SER A 22 6.46 -8.83 3.78
CA SER A 22 5.23 -8.04 3.69
C SER A 22 4.08 -8.84 3.07
N CYS A 23 4.35 -9.62 2.02
CA CYS A 23 3.37 -10.52 1.42
C CYS A 23 2.87 -11.58 2.42
N ASN A 24 3.79 -12.25 3.11
CA ASN A 24 3.46 -13.28 4.09
C ASN A 24 2.64 -12.72 5.26
N LEU A 25 3.03 -11.55 5.76
CA LEU A 25 2.31 -10.85 6.82
C LEU A 25 0.86 -10.57 6.42
N ALA A 26 0.64 -9.98 5.24
CA ALA A 26 -0.69 -9.71 4.70
C ALA A 26 -1.52 -11.00 4.54
N MET A 27 -0.92 -12.06 3.99
CA MET A 27 -1.58 -13.36 3.83
C MET A 27 -1.96 -14.01 5.17
N GLN A 28 -1.11 -13.92 6.19
CA GLN A 28 -1.40 -14.52 7.50
C GLN A 28 -2.49 -13.74 8.24
N TRP A 29 -2.48 -12.40 8.20
CA TRP A 29 -3.54 -11.62 8.82
C TRP A 29 -4.87 -11.75 8.07
N LYS A 30 -4.85 -11.87 6.75
CA LYS A 30 -6.03 -12.27 5.95
C LYS A 30 -6.64 -13.57 6.49
N LYS A 31 -5.83 -14.61 6.69
CA LYS A 31 -6.27 -15.92 7.21
C LYS A 31 -6.85 -15.82 8.63
N GLN A 32 -6.40 -14.86 9.42
CA GLN A 32 -6.93 -14.58 10.76
C GLN A 32 -8.22 -13.73 10.73
N GLY A 33 -8.74 -13.40 9.54
CA GLY A 33 -9.99 -12.66 9.36
C GLY A 33 -9.85 -11.14 9.41
N HIS A 34 -8.63 -10.60 9.33
CA HIS A 34 -8.41 -9.17 9.20
C HIS A 34 -8.65 -8.70 7.76
N ALA A 35 -9.03 -7.44 7.61
CA ALA A 35 -9.06 -6.74 6.34
C ALA A 35 -7.70 -6.06 6.14
N ILE A 36 -7.02 -6.29 5.01
CA ILE A 36 -5.67 -5.79 4.80
C ILE A 36 -5.62 -4.85 3.61
N THR A 37 -4.98 -3.70 3.76
CA THR A 37 -4.60 -2.84 2.64
C THR A 37 -3.09 -2.72 2.59
N VAL A 38 -2.48 -3.11 1.47
CA VAL A 38 -1.03 -3.03 1.25
C VAL A 38 -0.75 -1.91 0.25
N PHE A 39 0.07 -0.95 0.64
CA PHE A 39 0.70 -0.02 -0.29
C PHE A 39 2.00 -0.64 -0.81
N CYS A 40 2.23 -0.58 -2.12
CA CYS A 40 3.45 -1.03 -2.78
C CYS A 40 3.77 -0.22 -4.04
N GLN A 41 4.90 -0.52 -4.67
CA GLN A 41 5.31 0.01 -5.97
C GLN A 41 5.45 -1.12 -7.01
N ASP A 42 4.65 -2.18 -6.85
CA ASP A 42 4.59 -3.31 -7.80
C ASP A 42 3.42 -3.12 -8.78
N PRO A 43 3.66 -2.65 -10.01
CA PRO A 43 2.59 -2.43 -10.99
C PRO A 43 1.90 -3.72 -11.43
N GLN A 44 2.49 -4.88 -11.14
CA GLN A 44 1.96 -6.20 -11.48
C GLN A 44 1.36 -6.91 -10.26
N ALA A 45 1.19 -6.23 -9.12
CA ALA A 45 0.70 -6.90 -7.90
C ALA A 45 -0.66 -7.58 -8.07
N GLY A 46 -1.51 -7.10 -8.96
CA GLY A 46 -2.79 -7.75 -9.28
C GLY A 46 -2.67 -9.15 -9.89
N THR A 47 -1.47 -9.59 -10.26
CA THR A 47 -1.21 -10.93 -10.81
C THR A 47 -1.00 -12.00 -9.74
N TYR A 48 -0.78 -11.63 -8.48
CA TYR A 48 -0.57 -12.61 -7.40
C TYR A 48 -1.91 -13.20 -6.93
N ASP A 49 -1.98 -14.52 -6.83
CA ASP A 49 -3.20 -15.26 -6.42
C ASP A 49 -3.77 -14.87 -5.05
N TRP A 50 -2.95 -14.27 -4.17
CA TRP A 50 -3.36 -13.86 -2.83
C TRP A 50 -4.00 -12.47 -2.77
N VAL A 51 -3.89 -11.67 -3.84
CA VAL A 51 -4.46 -10.33 -3.96
C VAL A 51 -5.92 -10.42 -4.37
N ASP A 52 -6.83 -9.91 -3.52
CA ASP A 52 -8.26 -9.96 -3.81
C ASP A 52 -8.75 -8.71 -4.56
N GLU A 53 -8.12 -7.56 -4.31
CA GLU A 53 -8.47 -6.27 -4.92
C GLU A 53 -7.19 -5.52 -5.28
N PHE A 54 -7.13 -4.89 -6.46
CA PHE A 54 -5.93 -4.23 -6.95
C PHE A 54 -6.26 -2.90 -7.62
N PHE A 55 -5.55 -1.83 -7.24
CA PHE A 55 -5.76 -0.49 -7.80
C PHE A 55 -4.44 0.27 -7.98
N THR A 56 -4.21 0.74 -9.20
CA THR A 56 -3.08 1.63 -9.55
C THR A 56 -3.48 3.10 -9.66
N SER A 57 -4.79 3.40 -9.60
CA SER A 57 -5.32 4.75 -9.67
C SER A 57 -6.09 5.10 -8.41
N GLU A 58 -5.68 6.19 -7.77
CA GLU A 58 -6.36 6.73 -6.59
C GLU A 58 -7.81 7.17 -6.83
N ALA A 59 -8.17 7.43 -8.09
CA ALA A 59 -9.54 7.80 -8.46
C ALA A 59 -10.50 6.60 -8.42
N SER A 60 -9.95 5.38 -8.49
CA SER A 60 -10.71 4.13 -8.53
C SER A 60 -10.83 3.46 -7.16
N TRP A 61 -10.28 4.07 -6.11
CA TRP A 61 -10.30 3.48 -4.77
C TRP A 61 -11.74 3.35 -4.23
N PRO A 62 -12.12 2.17 -3.70
CA PRO A 62 -13.42 1.99 -3.05
C PRO A 62 -13.58 2.88 -1.82
N LYS A 63 -14.82 3.30 -1.51
CA LYS A 63 -15.10 4.15 -0.34
C LYS A 63 -14.89 3.44 1.00
N ASP A 64 -15.09 2.13 1.01
CA ASP A 64 -15.00 1.29 2.20
C ASP A 64 -13.68 0.50 2.22
N PRO A 65 -13.17 0.13 3.41
CA PRO A 65 -12.06 -0.81 3.52
C PRO A 65 -12.41 -2.16 2.86
N PRO A 66 -11.40 -2.99 2.53
CA PRO A 66 -11.67 -4.34 2.06
C PRO A 66 -12.46 -5.14 3.10
N ALA A 67 -13.25 -6.11 2.67
CA ALA A 67 -14.00 -6.96 3.59
C ALA A 67 -13.05 -7.76 4.51
N PRO A 68 -13.48 -8.16 5.72
CA PRO A 68 -12.72 -9.07 6.57
C PRO A 68 -12.27 -10.33 5.81
N GLY A 69 -11.00 -10.72 5.96
CA GLY A 69 -10.42 -11.85 5.24
C GLY A 69 -10.04 -11.55 3.78
N LYS A 70 -9.92 -10.27 3.40
CA LYS A 70 -9.48 -9.82 2.08
C LYS A 70 -8.22 -8.95 2.14
N VAL A 71 -7.46 -8.98 1.06
CA VAL A 71 -6.29 -8.13 0.84
C VAL A 71 -6.51 -7.25 -0.39
N ARG A 72 -6.49 -5.94 -0.16
CA ARG A 72 -6.43 -4.91 -1.20
C ARG A 72 -4.99 -4.45 -1.37
N VAL A 73 -4.49 -4.38 -2.60
CA VAL A 73 -3.19 -3.81 -2.92
C VAL A 73 -3.38 -2.51 -3.70
N LEU A 74 -2.66 -1.48 -3.27
CA LEU A 74 -2.67 -0.14 -3.84
C LEU A 74 -1.27 0.21 -4.34
N VAL A 75 -1.19 0.73 -5.55
CA VAL A 75 0.03 1.24 -6.17
C VAL A 75 -0.20 2.72 -6.49
N PRO A 76 0.11 3.64 -5.55
CA PRO A 76 -0.06 5.06 -5.81
C PRO A 76 1.01 5.55 -6.78
N ASP A 77 0.62 6.52 -7.61
CA ASP A 77 1.55 7.19 -8.52
C ASP A 77 2.61 7.98 -7.73
N ILE A 78 3.87 7.75 -8.06
CA ILE A 78 5.04 8.45 -7.50
C ILE A 78 5.79 9.27 -8.56
N ALA A 79 5.14 9.55 -9.69
CA ALA A 79 5.71 10.22 -10.86
C ALA A 79 6.93 9.51 -11.45
N GLY A 80 6.95 8.17 -11.36
CA GLY A 80 7.93 7.32 -12.03
C GLY A 80 9.33 7.27 -11.43
N LEU A 81 9.67 8.07 -10.42
CA LEU A 81 10.98 7.99 -9.75
C LEU A 81 10.92 7.04 -8.55
N LEU A 82 11.72 5.97 -8.57
CA LEU A 82 11.88 5.02 -7.46
C LEU A 82 13.26 5.17 -6.79
N PRO A 83 13.34 5.77 -5.59
CA PRO A 83 14.58 5.85 -4.82
C PRO A 83 14.94 4.49 -4.20
N VAL A 84 16.20 4.07 -4.31
CA VAL A 84 16.68 2.76 -3.81
C VAL A 84 17.96 2.88 -2.99
N TYR A 85 18.23 1.88 -2.15
CA TYR A 85 19.51 1.80 -1.43
C TYR A 85 20.57 1.09 -2.27
N VAL A 86 20.22 -0.06 -2.84
CA VAL A 86 21.04 -0.81 -3.80
C VAL A 86 20.42 -0.62 -5.18
N TYR A 87 21.25 -0.26 -6.16
CA TYR A 87 20.78 -0.05 -7.53
C TYR A 87 20.34 -1.36 -8.18
N ASP A 88 19.21 -1.30 -8.87
CA ASP A 88 18.62 -2.36 -9.69
C ASP A 88 17.65 -1.71 -10.69
N GLU A 89 17.20 -2.45 -11.70
CA GLU A 89 16.27 -1.94 -12.71
C GLU A 89 14.85 -2.48 -12.49
N TYR A 90 13.87 -1.58 -12.54
CA TYR A 90 12.46 -1.91 -12.40
C TYR A 90 11.68 -1.36 -13.58
N GLU A 91 10.97 -2.25 -14.27
CA GLU A 91 10.12 -1.88 -15.39
C GLU A 91 9.10 -0.82 -14.95
N GLY A 92 8.98 0.26 -15.74
CA GLY A 92 8.07 1.36 -15.45
C GLY A 92 8.62 2.43 -14.51
N TYR A 93 9.83 2.27 -13.96
CA TYR A 93 10.44 3.26 -13.07
C TYR A 93 11.78 3.79 -13.62
N THR A 94 11.99 5.09 -13.40
CA THR A 94 13.34 5.67 -13.34
C THR A 94 13.89 5.39 -11.96
N VAL A 95 14.99 4.64 -11.89
CA VAL A 95 15.60 4.23 -10.61
C VAL A 95 16.80 5.11 -10.29
N LYS A 96 16.88 5.60 -9.05
CA LYS A 96 18.07 6.29 -8.53
C LYS A 96 18.41 5.75 -7.15
N THR A 97 19.70 5.59 -6.88
CA THR A 97 20.11 5.39 -5.49
C THR A 97 19.83 6.68 -4.71
N ILE A 98 19.42 6.56 -3.44
CA ILE A 98 19.07 7.71 -2.61
C ILE A 98 20.16 8.80 -2.59
N PRO A 99 21.48 8.48 -2.49
CA PRO A 99 22.54 9.51 -2.55
C PRO A 99 22.63 10.27 -3.89
N ASN A 100 22.04 9.74 -4.96
CA ASN A 100 22.02 10.37 -6.29
C ASN A 100 20.69 11.09 -6.58
N CYS A 101 19.73 11.06 -5.64
CA CYS A 101 18.53 11.87 -5.72
C CYS A 101 18.82 13.31 -5.27
N THR A 102 18.15 14.28 -5.88
CA THR A 102 18.12 15.65 -5.33
C THR A 102 17.16 15.75 -4.14
N ASP A 103 17.31 16.78 -3.31
CA ASP A 103 16.36 17.03 -2.21
C ASP A 103 14.93 17.22 -2.73
N GLU A 104 14.77 17.88 -3.88
CA GLU A 104 13.48 18.08 -4.55
C GLU A 104 12.84 16.75 -4.99
N GLU A 105 13.65 15.82 -5.50
CA GLU A 105 13.21 14.48 -5.89
C GLU A 105 12.76 13.66 -4.67
N ILE A 106 13.52 13.72 -3.58
CA ILE A 106 13.18 13.05 -2.31
C ILE A 106 11.88 13.63 -1.75
N GLU A 107 11.78 14.95 -1.64
CA GLU A 107 10.60 15.63 -1.09
C GLU A 107 9.36 15.34 -1.95
N ARG A 108 9.48 15.35 -3.28
CA ARG A 108 8.38 14.99 -4.17
C ARG A 108 7.92 13.55 -3.93
N HIS A 109 8.84 12.59 -3.84
CA HIS A 109 8.50 11.19 -3.57
C HIS A 109 7.79 11.01 -2.22
N ILE A 110 8.30 11.66 -1.16
CA ILE A 110 7.70 11.64 0.18
C ILE A 110 6.30 12.27 0.15
N SER A 111 6.17 13.44 -0.47
CA SER A 111 4.91 14.19 -0.56
C SER A 111 3.82 13.38 -1.28
N MET A 112 4.14 12.77 -2.43
CA MET A 112 3.18 11.95 -3.18
C MET A 112 2.76 10.70 -2.41
N THR A 113 3.74 9.96 -1.87
CA THR A 113 3.47 8.72 -1.11
C THR A 113 2.67 9.00 0.16
N SER A 114 3.05 10.03 0.92
CA SER A 114 2.36 10.39 2.16
C SER A 114 0.96 10.92 1.93
N LYS A 115 0.71 11.65 0.82
CA LYS A 115 -0.62 12.11 0.43
C LYS A 115 -1.56 10.93 0.14
N ALA A 116 -1.08 9.92 -0.59
CA ALA A 116 -1.85 8.71 -0.88
C ALA A 116 -2.19 7.92 0.40
N ILE A 117 -1.20 7.73 1.28
CA ILE A 117 -1.42 7.05 2.58
C ILE A 117 -2.39 7.83 3.45
N ARG A 118 -2.23 9.15 3.55
CA ARG A 118 -3.12 10.02 4.35
C ARG A 118 -4.55 9.94 3.86
N LYS A 119 -4.77 10.01 2.54
CA LYS A 119 -6.10 9.85 1.94
C LYS A 119 -6.74 8.51 2.33
N ALA A 120 -5.99 7.42 2.32
CA ALA A 120 -6.52 6.11 2.73
C ALA A 120 -6.84 6.05 4.23
N VAL A 121 -5.98 6.62 5.08
CA VAL A 121 -6.24 6.71 6.53
C VAL A 121 -7.46 7.59 6.81
N ASP A 122 -7.62 8.72 6.13
CA ASP A 122 -8.77 9.61 6.31
C ASP A 122 -10.08 8.93 5.83
N MET A 123 -10.00 8.14 4.75
CA MET A 123 -11.16 7.46 4.18
C MET A 123 -11.58 6.23 5.01
N TRP A 124 -10.62 5.39 5.40
CA TRP A 124 -10.85 4.06 5.95
C TRP A 124 -10.37 3.86 7.40
N GLY A 125 -9.85 4.91 8.05
CA GLY A 125 -9.05 4.87 9.28
C GLY A 125 -9.56 4.01 10.45
N CYS A 126 -8.62 3.75 11.36
CA CYS A 126 -8.77 2.84 12.50
C CYS A 126 -9.83 3.31 13.50
N ASP A 127 -10.78 2.40 13.77
CA ASP A 127 -11.86 2.53 14.75
C ASP A 127 -12.61 3.87 14.64
N LYS A 128 -13.43 4.00 13.58
CA LYS A 128 -14.65 4.82 13.72
C LYS A 128 -15.48 4.12 14.79
N GLU A 129 -15.40 4.59 16.03
CA GLU A 129 -16.38 4.19 17.04
C GLU A 129 -17.74 4.31 16.37
N GLU A 130 -18.49 3.20 16.32
CA GLU A 130 -19.91 3.28 16.08
C GLU A 130 -20.41 4.27 17.12
N SER A 131 -20.76 5.47 16.69
CA SER A 131 -21.61 6.33 17.48
C SER A 131 -22.85 5.50 17.72
N VAL A 132 -22.92 4.86 18.89
CA VAL A 132 -24.14 4.36 19.45
C VAL A 132 -24.99 5.61 19.63
N GLU A 133 -25.69 5.99 18.57
CA GLU A 133 -26.86 6.83 18.68
C GLU A 133 -27.77 6.06 19.63
N ASN A 134 -27.80 6.55 20.87
CA ASN A 134 -28.75 6.14 21.88
C ASN A 134 -30.16 6.27 21.29
N SER A 135 -30.63 5.18 20.69
CA SER A 135 -32.03 5.00 20.36
C SER A 135 -32.75 4.60 21.64
N MET A 136 -33.37 5.62 22.24
CA MET A 136 -34.51 5.59 23.17
C MET A 136 -34.32 4.95 24.56
#